data_AF-A0A150AMS0-F1
#
_entry.id   AF-A0A150AMS0-F1
#
_cell.length_a   1.000
_cell.length_b   1.000
_cell.length_c   1.000
_cell.angle_alpha   90.00
_cell.angle_beta   90.00
_cell.angle_gamma   90.00
#
_symmetry.space_group_name_H-M   'P 1'
#
loop_
_entity.id
_entity.type
_entity.pdbx_description
1 polymer ?
#
loop_
_entity_poly.entity_id
_entity_poly.type
_entity_poly.pdbx_seq_one_letter_code
_entity_poly.pdbx_strand_id
1 'polypeptide(L)'
;MSLTDFTPAQLLMLTQPKSISGKTLLRYSFIDLVLKGILTIHKEMRLPHATSSEAREYTYVTRGINFDKHDYSYHQYLFIQAFQGGDYEYQLRALLRKVLKEGGNSDGFKSQLVYKELRKAGYFKRSFGLNEFNVFFLTKKGKRARQEAATTLKQGNDFLCDLIKNDLEKATQYISEIGTNIVLLKCYNDELIKELETVNHGMHLIDIKINNSIFISLSNNSATEANTPMDVISDFDIDFGE
;
A
#
# COMPACT_ATOMS: atom_id res chain seq x y z
N MET A 1 5.12 20.03 -7.46
CA MET A 1 4.65 19.08 -6.44
C MET A 1 5.28 17.76 -6.81
N SER A 2 5.94 17.08 -5.88
CA SER A 2 6.53 15.77 -6.16
C SER A 2 5.51 14.67 -5.87
N LEU A 3 5.48 13.58 -6.64
CA LEU A 3 4.60 12.45 -6.30
C LEU A 3 5.03 11.81 -4.97
N THR A 4 6.31 11.88 -4.64
CA THR A 4 6.87 11.45 -3.35
C THR A 4 6.26 12.19 -2.14
N ASP A 5 5.60 13.35 -2.35
CA ASP A 5 4.89 14.08 -1.31
C ASP A 5 3.62 13.33 -0.82
N PHE A 6 3.16 12.31 -1.55
CA PHE A 6 1.97 11.53 -1.24
C PHE A 6 2.31 10.07 -1.03
N THR A 7 1.62 9.46 -0.07
CA THR A 7 1.57 8.01 0.00
C THR A 7 0.70 7.44 -1.13
N PRO A 8 0.91 6.17 -1.53
CA PRO A 8 0.06 5.49 -2.50
C PRO A 8 -1.44 5.56 -2.16
N ALA A 9 -1.78 5.41 -0.88
CA ALA A 9 -3.16 5.53 -0.40
C ALA A 9 -3.72 6.94 -0.61
N GLN A 10 -2.94 7.98 -0.31
CA GLN A 10 -3.35 9.36 -0.54
C GLN A 10 -3.55 9.66 -2.04
N LEU A 11 -2.66 9.17 -2.89
CA LEU A 11 -2.75 9.37 -4.34
C LEU A 11 -3.97 8.67 -4.94
N LEU A 12 -4.28 7.46 -4.48
CA LEU A 12 -5.52 6.76 -4.82
C LEU A 12 -6.76 7.52 -4.37
N MET A 13 -6.75 8.07 -3.14
CA MET A 13 -7.85 8.89 -2.65
C MET A 13 -8.03 10.16 -3.48
N LEU A 14 -6.96 10.79 -3.95
CA LEU A 14 -7.04 11.97 -4.82
C LEU A 14 -7.60 11.63 -6.21
N THR A 15 -7.14 10.54 -6.81
CA THR A 15 -7.47 10.15 -8.18
C THR A 15 -8.86 9.52 -8.28
N GLN A 16 -9.23 8.68 -7.32
CA GLN A 16 -10.45 7.84 -7.35
C GLN A 16 -11.27 7.91 -6.05
N PRO A 17 -11.60 9.10 -5.51
CA PRO A 17 -12.16 9.21 -4.17
C PRO A 17 -13.52 8.50 -3.99
N LYS A 18 -14.31 8.37 -5.07
CA LYS A 18 -15.65 7.76 -5.00
C LYS A 18 -15.59 6.23 -5.02
N SER A 19 -14.78 5.65 -5.90
CA SER A 19 -14.73 4.21 -6.14
C SER A 19 -13.78 3.45 -5.21
N ILE A 20 -12.75 4.12 -4.66
CA ILE A 20 -11.75 3.41 -3.85
C ILE A 20 -12.32 2.98 -2.50
N SER A 21 -12.10 1.71 -2.12
CA SER A 21 -12.51 1.19 -0.80
C SER A 21 -11.49 1.56 0.27
N GLY A 22 -11.93 1.65 1.52
CA GLY A 22 -11.02 1.85 2.65
C GLY A 22 -10.08 0.67 2.90
N LYS A 23 -10.52 -0.57 2.65
CA LYS A 23 -9.64 -1.76 2.66
C LYS A 23 -8.47 -1.59 1.68
N THR A 24 -8.75 -1.10 0.47
CA THR A 24 -7.71 -0.84 -0.54
C THR A 24 -6.74 0.24 -0.06
N LEU A 25 -7.26 1.34 0.49
CA LEU A 25 -6.42 2.40 1.06
C LEU A 25 -5.54 1.88 2.21
N LEU A 26 -6.09 1.08 3.12
CA LEU A 26 -5.35 0.44 4.20
C LEU A 26 -4.22 -0.43 3.64
N ARG A 27 -4.50 -1.24 2.62
CA ARG A 27 -3.50 -2.10 1.97
C ARG A 27 -2.35 -1.28 1.39
N TYR A 28 -2.65 -0.22 0.63
CA TYR A 28 -1.62 0.64 0.04
C TYR A 28 -0.86 1.47 1.08
N SER A 29 -1.49 1.77 2.22
CA SER A 29 -0.82 2.41 3.36
C SER A 29 0.22 1.48 3.99
N PHE A 30 -0.14 0.20 4.16
CA PHE A 30 0.76 -0.84 4.65
C PHE A 30 1.90 -1.12 3.68
N ILE A 31 1.58 -1.28 2.40
CA ILE A 31 2.56 -1.49 1.33
C ILE A 31 3.61 -0.37 1.31
N ASP A 32 3.19 0.88 1.44
CA ASP A 32 4.12 2.02 1.50
C ASP A 32 5.13 1.90 2.65
N LEU A 33 4.68 1.48 3.83
CA LEU A 33 5.55 1.27 4.99
C LEU A 33 6.55 0.15 4.75
N VAL A 34 6.13 -0.92 4.08
CA VAL A 34 6.98 -2.06 3.74
C VAL A 34 8.05 -1.65 2.73
N LEU A 35 7.68 -0.93 1.68
CA LEU A 35 8.63 -0.46 0.66
C LEU A 35 9.63 0.57 1.20
N LYS A 36 9.23 1.38 2.18
CA LYS A 36 10.15 2.29 2.88
C LYS A 36 11.10 1.55 3.84
N GLY A 37 10.95 0.24 4.02
CA GLY A 37 11.70 -0.54 5.00
C GLY A 37 11.37 -0.17 6.44
N ILE A 38 10.20 0.44 6.68
CA ILE A 38 9.70 0.78 8.02
C ILE A 38 9.16 -0.49 8.67
N LEU A 39 8.43 -1.31 7.92
CA LEU A 39 7.96 -2.62 8.35
C LEU A 39 8.59 -3.70 7.46
N THR A 40 8.87 -4.86 8.05
CA THR A 40 9.37 -6.04 7.33
C THR A 40 8.33 -7.15 7.42
N ILE A 41 8.16 -7.90 6.34
CA ILE A 41 7.32 -9.10 6.33
C ILE A 41 8.22 -10.32 6.20
N HIS A 42 7.91 -11.38 6.95
CA HIS A 42 8.55 -12.68 6.77
C HIS A 42 7.53 -13.81 6.95
N LYS A 43 7.89 -15.00 6.48
CA LYS A 43 7.09 -16.21 6.61
C LYS A 43 7.76 -17.16 7.57
N GLU A 44 6.97 -17.82 8.40
CA GLU A 44 7.47 -18.82 9.34
C GLU A 44 6.50 -19.98 9.47
N MET A 45 7.04 -21.20 9.50
CA MET A 45 6.26 -22.40 9.80
C MET A 45 6.05 -22.50 11.31
N ARG A 46 4.82 -22.40 11.77
CA ARG A 46 4.48 -22.59 13.19
C ARG A 46 3.34 -23.59 13.34
N LEU A 47 3.32 -24.29 14.48
CA LEU A 47 2.18 -25.10 14.85
C LEU A 47 1.02 -24.18 15.25
N PRO A 48 -0.22 -24.38 14.74
CA PRO A 48 -1.38 -23.56 15.13
C PRO A 48 -1.69 -23.69 16.62
N HIS A 49 -1.48 -24.89 17.18
CA HIS A 49 -1.68 -25.23 18.57
C HIS A 49 -0.61 -26.22 19.02
N ALA A 50 -0.29 -26.25 20.32
CA ALA A 50 0.71 -27.15 20.89
C ALA A 50 0.41 -28.64 20.64
N THR A 51 -0.86 -28.98 20.41
CA THR A 51 -1.34 -30.34 20.13
C THR A 51 -1.42 -30.67 18.65
N SER A 52 -1.11 -29.73 17.77
CA SER A 52 -1.18 -29.95 16.33
C SER A 52 0.06 -30.73 15.86
N SER A 53 -0.17 -31.71 14.99
CA SER A 53 0.90 -32.52 14.39
C SER A 53 1.53 -31.87 13.16
N GLU A 54 0.89 -30.83 12.60
CA GLU A 54 1.30 -30.23 11.33
C GLU A 54 1.53 -28.73 11.47
N ALA A 55 2.70 -28.29 11.01
CA ALA A 55 3.04 -26.88 10.94
C ALA A 55 2.35 -26.22 9.75
N ARG A 56 1.91 -24.98 9.96
CA ARG A 56 1.31 -24.13 8.92
C ARG A 56 2.21 -22.93 8.68
N GLU A 57 2.26 -22.48 7.43
CA GLU A 57 2.97 -21.26 7.07
C GLU A 57 2.15 -20.06 7.52
N TYR A 58 2.78 -19.15 8.26
CA TYR A 58 2.19 -17.90 8.69
C TYR A 58 3.04 -16.72 8.22
N THR A 59 2.36 -15.64 7.85
CA THR A 59 2.99 -14.36 7.52
C THR A 59 3.00 -13.46 8.74
N TYR A 60 4.19 -12.98 9.10
CA TYR A 60 4.45 -12.10 10.22
C TYR A 60 5.02 -10.77 9.76
N VAL A 61 4.82 -9.76 10.59
CA VAL A 61 5.30 -8.39 10.39
C VAL A 61 6.11 -7.98 11.60
N THR A 62 7.27 -7.39 11.35
CA THR A 62 8.21 -6.88 12.35
C THR A 62 8.68 -5.47 11.98
N ARG A 63 9.43 -4.84 12.89
CA ARG A 63 10.10 -3.56 12.64
C ARG A 63 11.18 -3.74 11.57
N GLY A 64 11.20 -2.85 10.58
CA GLY A 64 12.23 -2.79 9.56
C GLY A 64 13.41 -1.90 9.94
N ILE A 65 14.45 -1.91 9.12
CA ILE A 65 15.70 -1.16 9.34
C ILE A 65 15.50 0.37 9.41
N ASN A 66 14.41 0.86 8.83
CA ASN A 66 14.07 2.29 8.79
C ASN A 66 12.95 2.67 9.76
N PHE A 67 12.53 1.76 10.66
CA PHE A 67 11.40 2.01 11.56
C PHE A 67 11.56 3.31 12.38
N ASP A 68 12.76 3.56 12.91
CA ASP A 68 13.04 4.73 13.76
C ASP A 68 13.49 5.97 12.97
N LYS A 69 13.65 5.88 11.64
CA LYS A 69 14.30 6.90 10.82
C LYS A 69 13.33 7.76 10.01
N HIS A 70 12.06 7.37 9.92
CA HIS A 70 11.11 7.96 8.97
C HIS A 70 9.90 8.59 9.64
N ASP A 71 9.51 9.74 9.11
CA ASP A 71 8.20 10.32 9.35
C ASP A 71 7.14 9.51 8.59
N TYR A 72 6.07 9.16 9.31
CA TYR A 72 4.91 8.44 8.76
C TYR A 72 3.69 9.36 8.73
N SER A 73 2.83 9.14 7.73
CA SER A 73 1.57 9.90 7.61
C SER A 73 0.58 9.52 8.72
N TYR A 74 -0.41 10.36 8.96
CA TYR A 74 -1.38 10.14 10.04
C TYR A 74 -2.13 8.81 9.91
N HIS A 75 -2.48 8.42 8.69
CA HIS A 75 -3.15 7.14 8.42
C HIS A 75 -2.23 5.91 8.58
N GLN A 76 -0.91 6.11 8.55
CA GLN A 76 0.08 5.05 8.75
C GLN A 76 0.41 4.84 10.22
N TYR A 77 0.19 5.84 11.06
CA TYR A 77 0.47 5.77 12.50
C TYR A 77 -0.17 4.56 13.18
N LEU A 78 -1.37 4.14 12.75
CA LEU A 78 -2.03 2.97 13.32
C LEU A 78 -1.25 1.66 13.14
N PHE A 79 -0.45 1.55 12.08
CA PHE A 79 0.45 0.41 11.92
C PHE A 79 1.65 0.54 12.87
N ILE A 80 2.22 1.73 12.95
CA ILE A 80 3.44 1.99 13.73
C ILE A 80 3.19 1.83 15.23
N GLN A 81 2.06 2.33 15.74
CA GLN A 81 1.71 2.25 17.16
C GLN A 81 1.66 0.80 17.68
N ALA A 82 1.38 -0.18 16.82
CA ALA A 82 1.40 -1.59 17.22
C ALA A 82 2.80 -2.04 17.69
N PHE A 83 3.86 -1.38 17.24
CA PHE A 83 5.25 -1.73 17.55
C PHE A 83 5.93 -0.73 18.50
N GLN A 84 5.21 0.25 19.05
CA GLN A 84 5.77 1.33 19.90
C GLN A 84 6.18 0.89 21.33
N GLY A 85 6.28 -0.41 21.62
CA GLY A 85 6.68 -0.93 22.93
C GLY A 85 7.79 -1.99 22.91
N GLY A 86 8.41 -2.23 21.77
CA GLY A 86 9.49 -3.21 21.62
C GLY A 86 9.47 -3.92 20.26
N ASP A 87 10.36 -4.91 20.12
CA ASP A 87 10.49 -5.72 18.91
C ASP A 87 9.42 -6.82 18.87
N TYR A 88 8.16 -6.38 18.81
CA TYR A 88 7.02 -7.27 18.67
C TYR A 88 6.91 -7.80 17.26
N GLU A 89 6.44 -9.04 17.18
CA GLU A 89 6.06 -9.69 15.94
C GLU A 89 4.53 -9.84 15.91
N TYR A 90 3.91 -9.43 14.81
CA TYR A 90 2.48 -9.59 14.61
C TYR A 90 2.20 -10.46 13.40
N GLN A 91 1.30 -11.44 13.53
CA GLN A 91 0.73 -12.10 12.37
C GLN A 91 0.04 -11.03 11.50
N LEU A 92 0.35 -10.99 10.20
CA LEU A 92 -0.14 -9.95 9.28
C LEU A 92 -1.67 -9.80 9.35
N ARG A 93 -2.40 -10.91 9.32
CA ARG A 93 -3.87 -10.91 9.41
C ARG A 93 -4.38 -10.27 10.72
N ALA A 94 -3.70 -10.54 11.84
CA ALA A 94 -4.05 -9.96 13.13
C ALA A 94 -3.77 -8.45 13.16
N LEU A 95 -2.62 -8.02 12.62
CA LEU A 95 -2.26 -6.61 12.49
C LEU A 95 -3.28 -5.84 11.63
N LEU A 96 -3.60 -6.33 10.44
CA LEU A 96 -4.55 -5.67 9.53
C LEU A 96 -5.94 -5.54 10.17
N ARG A 97 -6.42 -6.57 10.88
CA ARG A 97 -7.69 -6.52 11.62
C ARG A 97 -7.66 -5.49 12.75
N LYS A 98 -6.56 -5.45 13.51
CA LYS A 98 -6.38 -4.47 14.59
C LYS A 98 -6.43 -3.05 14.05
N VAL A 99 -5.65 -2.76 13.01
CA VAL A 99 -5.60 -1.44 12.36
C VAL A 99 -6.95 -1.05 11.78
N LEU A 100 -7.66 -1.98 11.13
CA LEU A 100 -8.98 -1.71 10.58
C LEU A 100 -10.01 -1.41 11.67
N LYS A 101 -9.96 -2.14 12.80
CA LYS A 101 -10.84 -1.90 13.96
C LYS A 101 -10.56 -0.53 14.59
N GLU A 102 -9.29 -0.20 14.82
CA GLU A 102 -8.87 1.09 15.38
C GLU A 102 -9.14 2.27 14.43
N GLY A 103 -9.05 2.03 13.12
CA GLY A 103 -9.40 3.01 12.08
C GLY A 103 -10.90 3.22 11.89
N GLY A 104 -11.75 2.54 12.65
CA GLY A 104 -13.21 2.68 12.56
C GLY A 104 -13.82 1.97 11.36
N ASN A 105 -13.32 0.77 11.02
CA ASN A 105 -13.66 -0.06 9.85
C ASN A 105 -13.11 0.49 8.51
N SER A 106 -13.51 -0.12 7.38
CA SER A 106 -13.08 0.30 6.04
C SER A 106 -13.44 1.76 5.77
N ASP A 107 -14.69 2.14 5.96
CA ASP A 107 -15.16 3.49 5.69
C ASP A 107 -14.57 4.50 6.68
N GLY A 108 -14.36 4.10 7.94
CA GLY A 108 -13.61 4.90 8.91
C GLY A 108 -12.17 5.15 8.45
N PHE A 109 -11.45 4.12 8.02
CA PHE A 109 -10.06 4.26 7.56
C PHE A 109 -9.98 5.25 6.39
N LYS A 110 -10.89 5.13 5.42
CA LYS A 110 -11.00 6.05 4.28
C LYS A 110 -11.34 7.48 4.72
N SER A 111 -12.42 7.66 5.48
CA SER A 111 -13.00 8.98 5.76
C SER A 111 -12.29 9.74 6.88
N GLN A 112 -11.89 9.03 7.95
CA GLN A 112 -11.36 9.63 9.17
C GLN A 112 -9.84 9.74 9.18
N LEU A 113 -9.13 8.89 8.43
CA LEU A 113 -7.68 8.90 8.37
C LEU A 113 -7.19 9.55 7.08
N VAL A 114 -7.35 8.87 5.94
CA VAL A 114 -6.76 9.31 4.65
C VAL A 114 -7.43 10.59 4.14
N TYR A 115 -8.75 10.60 4.04
CA TYR A 115 -9.49 11.76 3.54
C TYR A 115 -9.33 12.99 4.45
N LYS A 116 -9.46 12.80 5.77
CA LYS A 116 -9.35 13.89 6.75
C LYS A 116 -7.99 14.57 6.68
N GLU A 117 -6.92 13.80 6.51
CA GLU A 117 -5.56 14.31 6.31
C GLU A 117 -5.46 15.15 5.03
N LEU A 118 -5.88 14.61 3.88
CA LEU A 118 -5.86 15.35 2.61
C LEU A 118 -6.76 16.59 2.62
N ARG A 119 -7.88 16.55 3.34
CA ARG A 119 -8.76 17.70 3.54
C ARG A 119 -8.08 18.78 4.37
N LYS A 120 -7.41 18.42 5.48
CA LYS A 120 -6.62 19.37 6.29
C LYS A 120 -5.49 19.99 5.48
N ALA A 121 -4.87 19.23 4.58
CA ALA A 121 -3.85 19.73 3.66
C ALA A 121 -4.40 20.56 2.47
N GLY A 122 -5.72 20.77 2.41
CA GLY A 122 -6.37 21.66 1.45
C GLY A 122 -6.63 21.05 0.06
N TYR A 123 -6.55 19.73 -0.09
CA TYR A 123 -6.83 19.06 -1.38
C TYR A 123 -8.33 18.81 -1.60
N PHE A 124 -9.10 18.67 -0.52
CA PHE A 124 -10.54 18.51 -0.54
C PHE A 124 -11.25 19.69 0.11
N LYS A 125 -12.42 20.06 -0.45
CA LYS A 125 -13.33 21.02 0.15
C LYS A 125 -14.07 20.37 1.33
N ARG A 126 -14.46 21.18 2.30
CA ARG A 126 -15.45 20.78 3.30
C ARG A 126 -16.81 20.67 2.61
N SER A 127 -17.49 19.52 2.71
CA SER A 127 -18.92 19.46 2.40
C SER A 127 -19.67 20.23 3.48
N PHE A 128 -20.41 21.26 3.09
CA PHE A 128 -21.36 21.92 3.96
C PHE A 128 -22.71 21.21 3.80
N GLY A 129 -23.25 20.67 4.89
CA GLY A 129 -24.65 20.25 4.96
C GLY A 129 -25.04 18.89 4.33
N LEU A 130 -24.11 18.08 3.85
CA LEU A 130 -24.40 16.74 3.28
C LEU A 130 -23.49 15.68 3.92
N ASN A 131 -23.68 15.44 5.22
CA ASN A 131 -22.90 14.43 5.96
C ASN A 131 -23.18 12.98 5.51
N GLU A 132 -24.23 12.76 4.73
CA GLU A 132 -24.74 11.40 4.41
C GLU A 132 -24.37 10.91 3.01
N PHE A 133 -23.85 11.78 2.14
CA PHE A 133 -23.38 11.36 0.83
C PHE A 133 -21.87 11.46 0.80
N ASN A 134 -21.18 10.33 0.57
CA ASN A 134 -19.73 10.19 0.36
C ASN A 134 -19.21 11.01 -0.85
N VAL A 135 -19.45 12.32 -0.84
CA VAL A 135 -19.18 13.24 -1.95
C VAL A 135 -17.90 13.99 -1.64
N PHE A 136 -16.86 13.59 -2.33
CA PHE A 136 -15.52 14.14 -2.19
C PHE A 136 -15.29 15.23 -3.24
N PHE A 137 -15.36 16.49 -2.83
CA PHE A 137 -15.14 17.63 -3.72
C PHE A 137 -13.69 18.09 -3.64
N LEU A 138 -12.98 18.10 -4.77
CA LEU A 138 -11.63 18.65 -4.82
C LEU A 138 -11.61 20.18 -4.81
N THR A 139 -10.58 20.75 -4.20
CA THR A 139 -10.20 22.15 -4.36
C THR A 139 -9.48 22.37 -5.71
N LYS A 140 -9.14 23.61 -6.06
CA LYS A 140 -8.25 23.88 -7.21
C LYS A 140 -6.90 23.16 -7.04
N LYS A 141 -6.33 23.19 -5.82
CA LYS A 141 -5.11 22.46 -5.45
C LYS A 141 -5.27 20.95 -5.66
N GLY A 142 -6.37 20.36 -5.18
CA GLY A 142 -6.69 18.95 -5.38
C GLY A 142 -6.84 18.54 -6.84
N LYS A 143 -7.49 19.37 -7.67
CA LYS A 143 -7.64 19.10 -9.11
C LYS A 143 -6.31 19.08 -9.82
N ARG A 144 -5.44 20.04 -9.51
CA ARG A 144 -4.07 20.10 -10.05
C ARG A 144 -3.26 18.86 -9.64
N ALA A 145 -3.26 18.53 -8.34
CA ALA A 145 -2.59 17.34 -7.82
C ALA A 145 -3.06 16.05 -8.51
N ARG A 146 -4.38 15.89 -8.68
CA ARG A 146 -4.96 14.75 -9.42
C ARG A 146 -4.45 14.69 -10.86
N GLN A 147 -4.44 15.82 -11.57
CA GLN A 147 -4.02 15.86 -12.96
C GLN A 147 -2.53 15.52 -13.11
N GLU A 148 -1.68 16.10 -12.27
CA GLU A 148 -0.25 15.80 -12.21
C GLU A 148 -0.02 14.30 -11.93
N ALA A 149 -0.69 13.75 -10.90
CA ALA A 149 -0.62 12.33 -10.57
C ALA A 149 -1.05 11.43 -11.73
N ALA A 150 -2.17 11.74 -12.39
CA ALA A 150 -2.67 10.97 -13.51
C ALA A 150 -1.71 10.98 -14.71
N THR A 151 -1.11 12.13 -15.01
CA THR A 151 -0.11 12.26 -16.07
C THR A 151 1.13 11.44 -15.74
N THR A 152 1.68 11.57 -14.54
CA THR A 152 2.88 10.82 -14.16
C THR A 152 2.62 9.32 -14.16
N LEU A 153 1.54 8.85 -13.52
CA LEU A 153 1.20 7.42 -13.52
C LEU A 153 0.97 6.88 -14.95
N LYS A 154 0.39 7.68 -15.84
CA LYS A 154 0.25 7.29 -17.25
C LYS A 154 1.63 7.13 -17.91
N GLN A 155 2.51 8.12 -17.76
CA GLN A 155 3.88 8.04 -18.29
C GLN A 155 4.64 6.82 -17.75
N GLY A 156 4.49 6.50 -16.46
CA GLY A 156 5.14 5.31 -15.88
C GLY A 156 4.61 4.02 -16.47
N ASN A 157 3.30 3.94 -16.74
CA ASN A 157 2.72 2.78 -17.41
C ASN A 157 3.17 2.65 -18.87
N ASP A 158 3.31 3.77 -19.56
CA ASP A 158 3.64 3.79 -20.99
C ASP A 158 5.14 3.53 -21.23
N PHE A 159 6.03 3.91 -20.28
CA PHE A 159 7.47 3.91 -20.53
C PHE A 159 8.30 3.06 -19.57
N LEU A 160 7.89 2.85 -18.31
CA LEU A 160 8.79 2.25 -17.32
C LEU A 160 9.18 0.81 -17.64
N CYS A 161 8.24 0.01 -18.17
CA CYS A 161 8.52 -1.36 -18.65
C CYS A 161 9.61 -1.39 -19.71
N ASP A 162 9.57 -0.45 -20.65
CA ASP A 162 10.52 -0.40 -21.75
C ASP A 162 11.85 0.20 -21.29
N LEU A 163 11.81 1.20 -20.40
CA LEU A 163 13.01 1.88 -19.91
C LEU A 163 13.88 0.96 -19.07
N ILE A 164 13.32 0.09 -18.22
CA ILE A 164 14.14 -0.82 -17.39
C ILE A 164 14.98 -1.77 -18.25
N LYS A 165 14.48 -2.16 -19.42
CA LYS A 165 15.18 -3.04 -20.37
C LYS A 165 16.20 -2.30 -21.23
N ASN A 166 15.93 -1.04 -21.58
CA ASN A 166 16.66 -0.35 -22.64
C ASN A 166 17.48 0.87 -22.17
N ASP A 167 17.13 1.50 -21.05
CA ASP A 167 17.75 2.72 -20.55
C ASP A 167 17.62 2.79 -19.01
N LEU A 168 18.52 2.06 -18.36
CA LEU A 168 18.50 1.89 -16.90
C LEU A 168 18.66 3.21 -16.13
N GLU A 169 19.44 4.16 -16.65
CA GLU A 169 19.66 5.45 -16.00
C GLU A 169 18.36 6.28 -15.96
N LYS A 170 17.61 6.31 -17.07
CA LYS A 170 16.29 6.97 -17.10
C LYS A 170 15.25 6.23 -16.26
N ALA A 171 15.26 4.89 -16.26
CA ALA A 171 14.38 4.10 -15.41
C ALA A 171 14.62 4.43 -13.92
N THR A 172 15.88 4.45 -13.52
CA THR A 172 16.36 4.85 -12.18
C THR A 172 15.85 6.22 -11.78
N GLN A 173 16.05 7.22 -12.64
CA GLN A 173 15.59 8.57 -12.38
C GLN A 173 14.06 8.60 -12.17
N TYR A 174 13.32 7.93 -13.04
CA TYR A 174 11.87 7.87 -12.95
C TYR A 174 11.39 7.17 -11.65
N ILE A 175 12.03 6.07 -11.25
CA ILE A 175 11.74 5.36 -10.00
C ILE A 175 11.99 6.27 -8.79
N SER A 176 13.07 7.05 -8.82
CA SER A 176 13.35 8.02 -7.75
C SER A 176 12.31 9.14 -7.68
N GLU A 177 11.76 9.57 -8.82
CA GLU A 177 10.73 10.62 -8.89
C GLU A 177 9.34 10.14 -8.42
N ILE A 178 8.97 8.90 -8.71
CA ILE A 178 7.68 8.32 -8.30
C ILE A 178 7.73 7.76 -6.87
N GLY A 179 8.91 7.31 -6.43
CA GLY A 179 9.12 6.67 -5.13
C GLY A 179 8.23 5.44 -4.94
N THR A 180 7.67 5.29 -3.74
CA THR A 180 6.77 4.18 -3.42
C THR A 180 5.44 4.20 -4.17
N ASN A 181 5.10 5.29 -4.87
CA ASN A 181 3.91 5.31 -5.74
C ASN A 181 4.08 4.44 -7.00
N ILE A 182 5.26 3.87 -7.23
CA ILE A 182 5.51 2.88 -8.29
C ILE A 182 4.51 1.71 -8.22
N VAL A 183 4.02 1.38 -7.03
CA VAL A 183 3.03 0.31 -6.79
C VAL A 183 1.66 0.56 -7.41
N LEU A 184 1.41 1.80 -7.86
CA LEU A 184 0.17 2.20 -8.52
C LEU A 184 0.26 2.08 -10.05
N LEU A 185 1.44 1.74 -10.58
CA LEU A 185 1.61 1.46 -11.99
C LEU A 185 1.03 0.08 -12.30
N LYS A 186 0.30 -0.02 -13.41
CA LYS A 186 -0.23 -1.27 -13.98
C LYS A 186 0.89 -2.23 -14.36
N CYS A 187 2.05 -1.71 -14.74
CA CYS A 187 3.23 -2.51 -15.03
C CYS A 187 3.92 -3.06 -13.78
N TYR A 188 3.55 -2.62 -12.58
CA TYR A 188 4.12 -3.15 -11.36
C TYR A 188 3.64 -4.59 -11.12
N ASN A 189 4.43 -5.56 -11.57
CA ASN A 189 4.14 -6.99 -11.54
C ASN A 189 5.43 -7.79 -11.20
N ASP A 190 5.31 -9.13 -11.12
CA ASP A 190 6.45 -10.02 -10.84
C ASP A 190 7.64 -9.81 -11.78
N GLU A 191 7.38 -9.53 -13.06
CA GLU A 191 8.42 -9.32 -14.08
C GLU A 191 9.19 -8.04 -13.80
N LEU A 192 8.49 -6.92 -13.62
CA LEU A 192 9.10 -5.63 -13.28
C LEU A 192 9.94 -5.74 -12.00
N ILE A 193 9.40 -6.41 -11.00
CA ILE A 193 10.09 -6.59 -9.72
C ILE A 193 11.38 -7.38 -9.89
N LYS A 194 11.37 -8.49 -10.64
CA LYS A 194 12.57 -9.29 -10.93
C LYS A 194 13.62 -8.49 -11.71
N GLU A 195 13.18 -7.66 -12.65
CA GLU A 195 14.07 -6.78 -13.40
C GLU A 195 14.71 -5.74 -12.48
N LEU A 196 13.92 -5.12 -11.61
CA LEU A 196 14.42 -4.19 -10.58
C LEU A 196 15.41 -4.87 -9.64
N GLU A 197 15.17 -6.12 -9.22
CA GLU A 197 16.10 -6.89 -8.38
C GLU A 197 17.44 -7.18 -9.07
N THR A 198 17.40 -7.51 -10.35
CA THR A 198 18.60 -7.79 -11.16
C THR A 198 19.47 -6.55 -11.29
N VAL A 199 18.84 -5.39 -11.40
CA VAL A 199 19.46 -4.07 -11.45
C VAL A 199 19.97 -3.61 -10.07
N ASN A 200 19.30 -4.02 -8.99
CA ASN A 200 19.51 -3.54 -7.63
C ASN A 200 20.85 -3.94 -6.99
N HIS A 201 21.70 -4.72 -7.66
CA HIS A 201 23.09 -4.91 -7.20
C HIS A 201 23.92 -3.61 -7.18
N GLY A 202 23.41 -2.50 -7.75
CA GLY A 202 24.02 -1.17 -7.68
C GLY A 202 23.16 -0.07 -7.05
N MET A 203 21.95 -0.36 -6.57
CA MET A 203 21.00 0.67 -6.14
C MET A 203 20.43 0.37 -4.76
N HIS A 204 20.47 1.35 -3.86
CA HIS A 204 19.74 1.34 -2.59
C HIS A 204 18.21 1.53 -2.80
N LEU A 205 17.67 1.10 -3.94
CA LEU A 205 16.26 1.22 -4.23
C LEU A 205 15.53 0.03 -3.62
N ILE A 206 15.04 0.20 -2.40
CA ILE A 206 14.00 -0.65 -1.80
C ILE A 206 14.54 -2.06 -1.50
N ASP A 207 14.54 -2.48 -0.24
CA ASP A 207 14.80 -3.88 0.15
C ASP A 207 13.60 -4.76 -0.29
N ILE A 208 13.52 -5.02 -1.60
CA ILE A 208 12.48 -5.76 -2.32
C ILE A 208 12.58 -7.28 -2.04
N LYS A 209 13.75 -7.75 -1.58
CA LYS A 209 14.18 -9.16 -1.52
C LYS A 209 13.26 -10.16 -0.81
N ILE A 210 12.35 -9.73 0.07
CA ILE A 210 11.54 -10.65 0.90
C ILE A 210 10.04 -10.51 0.62
N ASN A 211 9.60 -9.42 0.00
CA ASN A 211 8.20 -9.04 0.05
C ASN A 211 7.38 -9.47 -1.17
N ASN A 212 7.97 -9.90 -2.29
CA ASN A 212 7.30 -9.91 -3.60
C ASN A 212 6.08 -10.82 -3.73
N SER A 213 6.14 -12.07 -3.26
CA SER A 213 4.99 -12.98 -3.36
C SER A 213 3.83 -12.56 -2.46
N ILE A 214 4.14 -12.00 -1.28
CA ILE A 214 3.15 -11.48 -0.33
C ILE A 214 2.62 -10.13 -0.82
N PHE A 215 3.49 -9.31 -1.38
CA PHE A 215 3.16 -8.03 -1.99
C PHE A 215 2.17 -8.22 -3.13
N ILE A 216 2.40 -9.21 -4.00
CA ILE A 216 1.58 -9.44 -5.19
C ILE A 216 0.27 -10.14 -4.86
N SER A 217 0.28 -11.08 -3.92
CA SER A 217 -0.97 -11.65 -3.39
C SER A 217 -1.80 -10.61 -2.65
N LEU A 218 -1.14 -9.71 -1.91
CA LEU A 218 -1.80 -8.51 -1.43
C LEU A 218 -2.29 -7.71 -2.63
N SER A 219 -1.50 -7.49 -3.69
CA SER A 219 -1.81 -6.57 -4.80
C SER A 219 -2.97 -6.98 -5.71
N ASN A 220 -3.04 -8.27 -6.06
CA ASN A 220 -3.81 -8.80 -7.19
C ASN A 220 -5.27 -9.18 -6.86
N ASN A 221 -5.66 -9.24 -5.59
CA ASN A 221 -7.04 -9.52 -5.17
C ASN A 221 -8.05 -8.38 -5.46
N SER A 222 -7.77 -7.54 -6.47
CA SER A 222 -8.63 -6.43 -6.89
C SER A 222 -8.98 -6.45 -8.39
N ALA A 223 -8.60 -7.49 -9.15
CA ALA A 223 -8.73 -7.48 -10.62
C ALA A 223 -9.60 -8.59 -11.24
N THR A 224 -9.98 -9.66 -10.53
CA THR A 224 -10.77 -10.75 -11.15
C THR A 224 -11.73 -11.41 -10.15
N GLU A 225 -12.96 -10.93 -10.10
CA GLU A 225 -14.12 -11.75 -9.75
C GLU A 225 -14.62 -12.43 -11.04
N ALA A 226 -14.08 -13.61 -11.38
CA ALA A 226 -14.74 -14.60 -12.23
C ALA A 226 -13.93 -15.91 -12.35
N ASN A 227 -14.47 -16.99 -11.78
CA ASN A 227 -14.37 -18.39 -12.18
C ASN A 227 -12.99 -19.04 -12.41
N THR A 228 -12.42 -19.68 -11.37
CA THR A 228 -11.83 -21.03 -11.48
C THR A 228 -11.66 -21.68 -10.10
N PRO A 229 -11.97 -22.99 -9.91
CA PRO A 229 -11.71 -23.69 -8.65
C PRO A 229 -10.38 -24.44 -8.73
N MET A 230 -9.43 -24.09 -7.86
CA MET A 230 -8.44 -25.01 -7.27
C MET A 230 -7.63 -24.28 -6.20
N ASP A 231 -7.49 -24.94 -5.05
CA ASP A 231 -6.75 -24.53 -3.86
C ASP A 231 -5.36 -23.97 -4.17
N VAL A 232 -5.20 -22.65 -4.04
CA VAL A 232 -4.01 -21.90 -3.56
C VAL A 232 -4.42 -20.42 -3.56
N ILE A 233 -4.51 -19.82 -2.35
CA ILE A 233 -4.79 -18.40 -2.08
C ILE A 233 -6.27 -17.99 -2.30
N SER A 234 -7.16 -18.47 -1.43
CA SER A 234 -8.37 -17.75 -1.04
C SER A 234 -8.12 -16.97 0.26
N ASP A 235 -8.98 -16.01 0.55
CA ASP A 235 -9.17 -15.34 1.86
C ASP A 235 -8.61 -13.91 1.99
N PHE A 236 -8.87 -13.07 0.99
CA PHE A 236 -9.35 -11.70 1.29
C PHE A 236 -10.89 -11.58 1.25
N ASP A 237 -11.61 -12.71 1.14
CA ASP A 237 -13.03 -12.79 1.47
C ASP A 237 -13.19 -12.88 2.99
N ILE A 238 -13.12 -11.70 3.61
CA ILE A 238 -13.53 -11.52 4.99
C ILE A 238 -15.02 -11.20 4.94
N ASP A 239 -15.85 -12.18 5.30
CA ASP A 239 -17.22 -11.94 5.69
C ASP A 239 -17.22 -11.12 6.99
N PHE A 240 -17.72 -9.88 6.89
CA PHE A 240 -17.88 -8.99 8.03
C PHE A 240 -19.33 -9.14 8.49
N GLY A 241 -19.58 -10.19 9.28
CA GLY A 241 -20.82 -10.28 10.05
C GLY A 241 -21.01 -9.02 10.91
N GLU A 242 -22.24 -8.50 10.85
CA GLU A 242 -22.72 -7.31 11.57
C GLU A 242 -22.41 -7.30 13.07
#